data_AF-A0A2Z3NC80-F1
#
_entry.id   AF-A0A2Z3NC80-F1
#
_cell.length_a   1.000
_cell.length_b   1.000
_cell.length_c   1.000
_cell.angle_alpha   90.00
_cell.angle_beta   90.00
_cell.angle_gamma   90.00
#
_symmetry.space_group_name_H-M   'P 1'
#
loop_
_entity.id
_entity.type
_entity.pdbx_description
1 polymer ?
#
loop_
_entity_poly.entity_id
_entity_poly.type
_entity_poly.pdbx_seq_one_letter_code
_entity_poly.pdbx_strand_id
1 'polypeptide(L)'
;MKKSNWRSSPKTPSSTRARRRAYLASALLSSWAGTYLDLYFTGKGVYVFPKRPFPSLFSIDIFFTMVVLPLCTVLFLCLMERLGRLGRIGLIIASAALMATFETKAEAYGLFVHAALWRHSYSFAGYGVFLAVIWSFYRRFQRID
;
A
#
# COMPACT_ATOMS: atom_id res chain seq x y z
N MET A 1 42.44 26.72 -14.35
CA MET A 1 41.27 26.34 -13.53
C MET A 1 40.14 25.87 -14.44
N LYS A 2 39.84 24.56 -14.50
CA LYS A 2 38.86 23.98 -15.43
C LYS A 2 37.50 23.89 -14.72
N LYS A 3 36.56 24.78 -15.06
CA LYS A 3 35.18 24.74 -14.55
C LYS A 3 34.45 23.54 -15.17
N SER A 4 34.25 22.49 -14.38
CA SER A 4 33.46 21.32 -14.76
C SER A 4 31.97 21.67 -14.61
N ASN A 5 31.32 21.97 -15.73
CA ASN A 5 29.86 22.12 -15.80
C ASN A 5 29.21 20.72 -15.73
N TRP A 6 28.84 20.30 -14.52
CA TRP A 6 27.93 19.16 -14.32
C TRP A 6 26.52 19.55 -14.75
N ARG A 7 26.24 19.49 -16.05
CA ARG A 7 24.87 19.50 -16.55
C ARG A 7 24.24 18.15 -16.20
N SER A 8 23.26 18.15 -15.33
CA SER A 8 22.41 16.98 -15.08
C SER A 8 21.74 16.58 -16.38
N SER A 9 22.03 15.34 -16.84
CA SER A 9 21.50 14.83 -18.09
C SER A 9 19.95 14.81 -18.04
N PRO A 10 19.24 15.30 -19.06
CA PRO A 10 17.77 15.25 -19.10
C PRO A 10 17.32 13.79 -18.99
N LYS A 11 16.45 13.48 -18.02
CA LYS A 11 15.88 12.13 -17.88
C LYS A 11 15.16 11.77 -19.19
N THR A 12 15.61 10.71 -19.85
CA THR A 12 15.07 10.30 -21.16
C THR A 12 13.57 9.95 -21.04
N PRO A 13 12.76 10.21 -22.10
CA PRO A 13 11.32 9.94 -22.10
C PRO A 13 10.94 8.50 -21.75
N SER A 14 11.81 7.54 -22.07
CA SER A 14 11.66 6.12 -21.74
C SER A 14 11.62 5.86 -20.23
N SER A 15 12.50 6.51 -19.46
CA SER A 15 12.55 6.34 -18.00
C SER A 15 11.28 6.84 -17.29
N THR A 16 10.66 7.90 -17.82
CA THR A 16 9.41 8.45 -17.28
C THR A 16 8.23 7.51 -17.58
N ARG A 17 8.22 6.87 -18.76
CA ARG A 17 7.19 5.90 -19.13
C ARG A 17 7.29 4.61 -18.30
N ALA A 18 8.49 4.06 -18.15
CA ALA A 18 8.75 2.90 -17.29
C ALA A 18 8.33 3.16 -15.84
N ARG A 19 8.67 4.34 -15.30
CA ARG A 19 8.25 4.75 -13.96
C ARG A 19 6.72 4.81 -13.81
N ARG A 20 6.00 5.41 -14.77
CA ARG A 20 4.52 5.46 -14.75
C ARG A 20 3.91 4.06 -14.77
N ARG A 21 4.45 3.15 -15.60
CA ARG A 21 4.00 1.75 -15.63
C ARG A 21 4.23 1.04 -14.29
N ALA A 22 5.39 1.23 -13.66
CA ALA A 22 5.68 0.65 -12.35
C ALA A 22 4.70 1.14 -11.28
N TYR A 23 4.32 2.43 -11.31
CA TYR A 23 3.29 2.97 -10.42
C TYR A 23 1.93 2.30 -10.64
N LEU A 24 1.48 2.24 -11.90
CA LEU A 24 0.20 1.62 -12.25
C LEU A 24 0.17 0.14 -11.87
N ALA A 25 1.22 -0.61 -12.22
CA ALA A 25 1.34 -2.02 -11.89
C ALA A 25 1.33 -2.26 -10.37
N SER A 26 2.01 -1.41 -9.59
CA SER A 26 2.05 -1.54 -8.14
C SER A 26 0.72 -1.15 -7.49
N ALA A 27 0.01 -0.17 -8.03
CA ALA A 27 -1.33 0.21 -7.59
C ALA A 27 -2.37 -0.89 -7.89
N LEU A 28 -2.28 -1.51 -9.06
CA LEU A 28 -3.11 -2.67 -9.40
C LEU A 28 -2.81 -3.86 -8.50
N LEU A 29 -1.52 -4.14 -8.25
CA LEU A 29 -1.10 -5.20 -7.34
C LEU A 29 -1.62 -4.96 -5.94
N SER A 30 -1.52 -3.73 -5.41
CA SER A 30 -2.01 -3.43 -4.06
C SER A 30 -3.52 -3.56 -3.97
N SER A 31 -4.26 -3.10 -4.99
CA SER A 31 -5.70 -3.26 -5.06
C SER A 31 -6.10 -4.74 -5.05
N TRP A 32 -5.53 -5.56 -5.94
CA TRP A 32 -5.85 -6.99 -6.00
C TRP A 32 -5.42 -7.73 -4.74
N ALA A 33 -4.20 -7.53 -4.27
CA ALA A 33 -3.71 -8.18 -3.06
C ALA A 33 -4.57 -7.82 -1.85
N GLY A 34 -4.95 -6.54 -1.70
CA GLY A 34 -5.86 -6.09 -0.64
C GLY A 34 -7.24 -6.72 -0.76
N THR A 35 -7.86 -6.70 -1.95
CA THR A 35 -9.16 -7.32 -2.19
C THR A 35 -9.18 -8.80 -1.82
N TYR A 36 -8.20 -9.59 -2.26
CA TYR A 36 -8.17 -11.03 -1.96
C TYR A 36 -7.87 -11.31 -0.49
N LEU A 37 -7.03 -10.49 0.14
CA LEU A 37 -6.75 -10.61 1.56
C LEU A 37 -8.00 -10.31 2.39
N ASP A 38 -8.76 -9.29 2.01
CA ASP A 38 -10.03 -8.93 2.65
C ASP A 38 -11.09 -10.00 2.47
N LEU A 39 -11.23 -10.56 1.26
CA LEU A 39 -12.13 -11.68 1.00
C LEU A 39 -11.77 -12.91 1.83
N TYR A 40 -10.47 -13.22 1.94
CA TYR A 40 -9.99 -14.36 2.71
C TYR A 40 -10.29 -14.22 4.19
N PHE A 41 -9.94 -13.09 4.80
CA PHE A 41 -10.15 -12.87 6.24
C PHE A 41 -11.63 -12.71 6.60
N THR A 42 -12.41 -12.02 5.77
CA THR A 42 -13.86 -11.90 5.95
C THR A 42 -14.54 -13.26 5.78
N GLY A 43 -14.13 -14.05 4.78
CA GLY A 43 -14.62 -15.41 4.57
C GLY A 43 -14.30 -16.37 5.71
N LYS A 44 -13.20 -16.14 6.44
CA LYS A 44 -12.85 -16.87 7.67
C LYS A 44 -13.51 -16.30 8.93
N GLY A 45 -14.29 -15.22 8.83
CA GLY A 45 -14.92 -14.56 9.98
C GLY A 45 -13.92 -13.93 10.94
N VAL A 46 -12.69 -13.64 10.48
CA VAL A 46 -11.65 -12.98 11.29
C VAL A 46 -12.04 -11.53 11.58
N TYR A 47 -12.76 -10.92 10.64
CA TYR A 47 -13.39 -9.63 10.81
C TYR A 47 -14.55 -9.45 9.83
N VAL A 48 -15.38 -8.43 10.06
CA VAL A 48 -16.51 -8.07 9.20
C VAL A 48 -16.55 -6.55 8.99
N PHE A 49 -16.97 -6.10 7.81
CA PHE A 49 -17.25 -4.70 7.51
C PHE A 49 -18.76 -4.42 7.61
N PRO A 50 -19.28 -3.81 8.69
CA PRO A 50 -20.72 -3.58 8.85
C PRO A 50 -21.23 -2.48 7.91
N LYS A 51 -20.42 -1.44 7.72
CA LYS A 51 -20.71 -0.30 6.84
C LYS A 51 -19.85 -0.44 5.59
N ARG A 52 -20.41 -1.05 4.53
CA ARG A 52 -19.71 -1.27 3.26
C ARG A 52 -20.61 -0.93 2.06
N PRO A 53 -20.03 -0.50 0.91
CA PRO A 53 -20.78 -0.33 -0.32
C PRO A 53 -21.31 -1.67 -0.84
N PHE A 54 -22.56 -1.70 -1.29
CA PHE A 54 -23.20 -2.90 -1.88
C PHE A 54 -23.10 -4.17 -1.00
N PRO A 55 -23.66 -4.16 0.22
CA PRO A 55 -23.52 -5.26 1.17
C PRO A 55 -24.15 -6.59 0.71
N SER A 56 -25.08 -6.52 -0.25
CA SER A 56 -25.72 -7.68 -0.90
C SER A 56 -24.83 -8.37 -1.94
N LEU A 57 -23.81 -7.69 -2.47
CA LEU A 57 -22.93 -8.22 -3.52
C LEU A 57 -21.53 -8.52 -2.97
N PHE A 58 -21.02 -7.69 -2.06
CA PHE A 58 -19.68 -7.81 -1.52
C PHE A 58 -19.70 -7.95 -0.01
N SER A 59 -18.85 -8.83 0.51
CA SER A 59 -18.60 -8.97 1.96
C SER A 59 -17.55 -7.98 2.47
N ILE A 60 -16.82 -7.33 1.55
CA ILE A 60 -15.70 -6.43 1.82
C ILE A 60 -16.06 -4.98 1.44
N ASP A 61 -15.27 -4.02 1.90
CA ASP A 61 -15.31 -2.66 1.38
C ASP A 61 -14.57 -2.57 0.03
N ILE A 62 -15.32 -2.80 -1.04
CA ILE A 62 -14.77 -2.77 -2.41
C ILE A 62 -14.27 -1.37 -2.81
N PHE A 63 -14.87 -0.30 -2.27
CA PHE A 63 -14.44 1.07 -2.56
C PHE A 63 -13.06 1.34 -1.96
N PHE A 64 -12.85 0.90 -0.72
CA PHE A 64 -11.55 1.01 -0.07
C PHE A 64 -10.45 0.30 -0.87
N THR A 65 -10.68 -0.94 -1.31
CA THR A 65 -9.66 -1.73 -2.01
C THR A 65 -9.42 -1.30 -3.46
N MET A 66 -10.43 -0.76 -4.16
CA MET A 66 -10.32 -0.36 -5.57
C MET A 66 -9.90 1.10 -5.77
N VAL A 67 -10.14 1.97 -4.78
CA VAL A 67 -9.89 3.42 -4.92
C VAL A 67 -8.90 3.90 -3.87
N VAL A 68 -9.21 3.72 -2.58
CA VAL A 68 -8.42 4.30 -1.49
C VAL A 68 -7.03 3.65 -1.43
N LEU A 69 -6.98 2.32 -1.42
CA LEU A 69 -5.74 1.55 -1.33
C LEU A 69 -4.74 1.82 -2.47
N PRO A 70 -5.13 1.80 -3.76
CA PRO A 70 -4.22 2.15 -4.85
C PRO A 70 -3.75 3.60 -4.80
N LEU A 71 -4.60 4.56 -4.42
CA LEU A 71 -4.19 5.96 -4.24
C LEU A 71 -3.16 6.11 -3.12
N CYS A 72 -3.42 5.50 -1.95
CA CYS A 72 -2.47 5.45 -0.84
C CYS A 72 -1.15 4.77 -1.24
N THR A 73 -1.23 3.73 -2.08
CA THR A 73 -0.04 3.03 -2.60
C THR A 73 0.82 3.94 -3.46
N VAL A 74 0.21 4.69 -4.38
CA VAL A 74 0.94 5.66 -5.22
C VAL A 74 1.59 6.74 -4.36
N LEU A 75 0.88 7.25 -3.36
CA LEU A 75 1.42 8.22 -2.41
C LEU A 75 2.62 7.65 -1.63
N PHE A 76 2.49 6.44 -1.08
CA PHE A 76 3.56 5.74 -0.38
C PHE A 76 4.80 5.57 -1.26
N LEU A 77 4.62 5.10 -2.50
CA LEU A 77 5.72 4.91 -3.45
C LEU A 77 6.41 6.23 -3.81
N CYS A 78 5.65 7.32 -3.97
CA CYS A 78 6.19 8.65 -4.22
C CYS A 78 7.10 9.13 -3.09
N LEU A 79 6.75 8.84 -1.84
CA LEU A 79 7.57 9.13 -0.67
C LEU A 79 8.80 8.20 -0.60
N MET A 80 8.63 6.90 -0.84
CA MET A 80 9.71 5.91 -0.81
C MET A 80 10.85 6.21 -1.80
N GLU A 81 10.52 6.74 -2.98
CA GLU A 81 11.52 7.13 -3.97
C GLU A 81 12.41 8.30 -3.51
N ARG A 82 11.88 9.20 -2.67
CA ARG A 82 12.59 10.39 -2.17
C ARG A 82 13.49 10.10 -0.97
N LEU A 83 13.31 8.95 -0.33
CA LEU A 83 14.01 8.59 0.90
C LEU A 83 15.22 7.69 0.66
N GLY A 84 16.23 7.85 1.52
CA GLY A 84 17.38 6.94 1.62
C GLY A 84 17.01 5.57 2.23
N ARG A 85 17.99 4.66 2.38
CA ARG A 85 17.73 3.29 2.86
C ARG A 85 17.08 3.26 4.25
N LEU A 86 17.61 4.02 5.21
CA LEU A 86 17.06 4.09 6.57
C LEU A 86 15.69 4.79 6.58
N GLY A 87 15.55 5.88 5.82
CA GLY A 87 14.26 6.57 5.69
C GLY A 87 13.15 5.69 5.12
N ARG A 88 13.47 4.79 4.18
CA ARG A 88 12.51 3.81 3.65
C ARG A 88 12.05 2.80 4.69
N ILE A 89 12.97 2.28 5.51
CA ILE A 89 12.62 1.37 6.61
C ILE A 89 11.74 2.10 7.61
N GLY A 90 12.13 3.33 7.99
CA GLY A 90 11.34 4.19 8.87
C GLY A 90 9.94 4.47 8.33
N LEU A 91 9.80 4.76 7.03
CA LEU A 91 8.49 5.00 6.42
C LEU A 91 7.62 3.74 6.44
N ILE A 92 8.17 2.55 6.15
CA ILE A 92 7.40 1.30 6.24
C ILE A 92 6.88 1.09 7.66
N ILE A 93 7.74 1.25 8.67
CA ILE A 93 7.36 1.08 10.08
C ILE A 93 6.31 2.12 10.48
N ALA A 94 6.52 3.40 10.12
CA ALA A 94 5.59 4.48 10.43
C ALA A 94 4.23 4.29 9.75
N SER A 95 4.21 3.91 8.47
CA SER A 95 2.99 3.61 7.73
C SER A 95 2.26 2.39 8.31
N ALA A 96 2.98 1.33 8.67
CA ALA A 96 2.38 0.16 9.30
C ALA A 96 1.75 0.50 10.67
N ALA A 97 2.43 1.31 11.49
CA ALA A 97 1.90 1.79 12.77
C ALA A 97 0.66 2.69 12.58
N LEU A 98 0.72 3.58 11.59
CA LEU A 98 -0.39 4.45 11.23
C LEU A 98 -1.61 3.65 10.79
N MET A 99 -1.43 2.64 9.94
CA MET A 99 -2.50 1.75 9.48
C MET A 99 -3.11 0.94 10.64
N ALA A 100 -2.30 0.36 11.52
CA ALA A 100 -2.78 -0.33 12.71
C ALA A 100 -3.56 0.60 13.65
N THR A 101 -3.18 1.88 13.73
CA THR A 101 -3.94 2.88 14.51
C THR A 101 -5.27 3.21 13.83
N PHE A 102 -5.27 3.40 12.50
CA PHE A 102 -6.49 3.62 11.73
C PHE A 102 -7.47 2.48 11.86
N GLU A 103 -6.99 1.25 11.91
CA GLU A 103 -7.79 0.05 12.10
C GLU A 103 -8.52 0.06 13.46
N THR A 104 -7.81 0.35 14.56
CA THR A 104 -8.47 0.52 15.89
C THR A 104 -9.50 1.65 15.88
N LYS A 105 -9.24 2.73 15.15
CA LYS A 105 -10.23 3.82 14.98
C LYS A 105 -11.42 3.36 14.14
N ALA A 106 -11.19 2.67 13.03
CA ALA A 106 -12.24 2.12 12.16
C ALA A 106 -13.13 1.13 12.93
N GLU A 107 -12.54 0.38 13.86
CA GLU A 107 -13.26 -0.48 14.79
C GLU A 107 -14.14 0.32 15.76
N ALA A 108 -13.60 1.38 16.37
CA ALA A 108 -14.38 2.27 17.22
C ALA A 108 -15.54 2.99 16.47
N TYR A 109 -15.37 3.29 15.18
CA TYR A 109 -16.43 3.88 14.34
C TYR A 109 -17.43 2.85 13.77
N GLY A 110 -17.20 1.55 14.01
CA GLY A 110 -18.02 0.45 13.50
C GLY A 110 -17.96 0.29 11.97
N LEU A 111 -16.90 0.82 11.33
CA LEU A 111 -16.61 0.56 9.91
C LEU A 111 -16.11 -0.87 9.72
N PHE A 112 -15.56 -1.45 10.78
CA PHE A 112 -14.91 -2.74 10.80
C PHE A 112 -15.08 -3.34 12.20
N VAL A 113 -15.22 -4.67 12.34
CA VAL A 113 -15.26 -5.34 13.65
C VAL A 113 -14.39 -6.60 13.58
N HIS A 114 -13.41 -6.71 14.48
CA HIS A 114 -12.60 -7.92 14.61
C HIS A 114 -13.32 -9.00 15.42
N ALA A 115 -12.99 -10.27 15.13
CA ALA A 115 -13.29 -11.35 16.05
C ALA A 115 -12.51 -11.17 17.37
N ALA A 116 -13.11 -11.58 18.50
CA ALA A 116 -12.56 -11.39 19.85
C ALA A 116 -11.16 -11.98 20.08
N LEU A 117 -10.71 -12.89 19.21
CA LEU A 117 -9.39 -13.53 19.29
C LEU A 117 -8.27 -12.75 18.56
N TRP A 118 -8.60 -11.66 17.87
CA TRP A 118 -7.64 -10.92 17.06
C TRP A 118 -6.68 -10.11 17.91
N ARG A 119 -5.38 -10.23 17.62
CA ARG A 119 -4.34 -9.40 18.24
C ARG A 119 -3.91 -8.33 17.25
N HIS A 120 -4.04 -7.05 17.63
CA HIS A 120 -3.62 -5.91 16.79
C HIS A 120 -2.14 -5.94 16.38
N SER A 121 -1.29 -6.72 17.08
CA SER A 121 0.09 -6.97 16.67
C SER A 121 0.21 -7.67 15.31
N TYR A 122 -0.78 -8.48 14.93
CA TYR A 122 -0.80 -9.14 13.62
C TYR A 122 -1.04 -8.15 12.49
N SER A 123 -1.89 -7.15 12.71
CA SER A 123 -2.15 -6.12 11.71
C SER A 123 -0.92 -5.26 11.44
N PHE A 124 -0.20 -4.85 12.49
CA PHE A 124 1.07 -4.13 12.32
C PHE A 124 2.08 -4.93 11.47
N ALA A 125 2.27 -6.21 11.79
CA ALA A 125 3.15 -7.08 11.01
C ALA A 125 2.65 -7.26 9.57
N GLY A 126 1.35 -7.48 9.39
CA GLY A 126 0.70 -7.64 8.09
C GLY A 126 0.88 -6.42 7.18
N TYR A 127 0.62 -5.22 7.70
CA TYR A 127 0.84 -3.98 6.94
C TYR A 127 2.31 -3.76 6.60
N GLY A 128 3.23 -4.07 7.53
CA GLY A 128 4.67 -4.01 7.27
C GLY A 128 5.09 -4.92 6.11
N VAL A 129 4.64 -6.18 6.12
CA VAL A 129 4.90 -7.14 5.04
C VAL A 129 4.27 -6.68 3.74
N PHE A 130 3.02 -6.22 3.76
CA PHE A 130 2.31 -5.72 2.59
C PHE A 130 3.08 -4.56 1.92
N LEU A 131 3.46 -3.54 2.68
CA LEU A 131 4.22 -2.39 2.17
C LEU A 131 5.61 -2.81 1.65
N ALA A 132 6.28 -3.74 2.32
CA ALA A 132 7.57 -4.26 1.88
C ALA A 132 7.47 -5.02 0.55
N VAL A 133 6.42 -5.83 0.35
CA VAL A 133 6.14 -6.53 -0.91
C VAL A 133 5.87 -5.53 -2.03
N ILE A 134 4.99 -4.55 -1.82
CA ILE A 134 4.66 -3.53 -2.82
C ILE A 134 5.91 -2.73 -3.23
N TRP A 135 6.73 -2.30 -2.27
CA TRP A 135 7.96 -1.59 -2.58
C TRP A 135 8.98 -2.45 -3.36
N SER A 136 9.11 -3.72 -2.97
CA SER A 136 10.02 -4.65 -3.63
C SER A 136 9.59 -4.91 -5.08
N PHE A 137 8.28 -5.10 -5.30
CA PHE A 137 7.68 -5.23 -6.62
C PHE A 137 7.91 -3.97 -7.46
N TYR A 138 7.56 -2.79 -6.95
CA TYR A 138 7.77 -1.51 -7.64
C TYR A 138 9.21 -1.35 -8.14
N ARG A 139 10.19 -1.55 -7.24
CA ARG A 139 11.61 -1.39 -7.56
C ARG A 139 12.10 -2.45 -8.56
N ARG A 140 11.51 -3.65 -8.56
CA ARG A 140 11.87 -4.70 -9.51
C ARG A 140 11.28 -4.40 -10.88
N PHE A 141 10.01 -4.01 -10.94
CA PHE A 141 9.30 -3.66 -12.16
C PHE A 141 9.94 -2.46 -12.87
N GLN A 142 10.28 -1.40 -12.11
CA GLN A 142 10.97 -0.22 -12.63
C GLN A 142 12.37 -0.52 -13.23
N ARG A 143 12.99 -1.65 -12.87
CA ARG A 143 14.32 -2.05 -13.37
C ARG A 143 14.28 -2.99 -14.58
N ILE A 144 13.13 -3.59 -14.86
CA ILE A 144 12.96 -4.57 -15.94
C ILE A 144 12.46 -3.88 -17.23
N ASP A 145 11.66 -2.82 -17.09
CA ASP A 145 11.20 -1.92 -18.17
C ASP A 145 12.16 -0.74 -18.39
#